data_AF-A0A1Q3TNL5-F1
#
_entry.id   AF-A0A1Q3TNL5-F1
#
_cell.length_a   1.000
_cell.length_b   1.000
_cell.length_c   1.000
_cell.angle_alpha   90.00
_cell.angle_beta   90.00
_cell.angle_gamma   90.00
#
_symmetry.space_group_name_H-M   'P 1'
#
loop_
_entity.id
_entity.type
_entity.pdbx_description
1 polymer ?
#
loop_
_entity_poly.entity_id
_entity_poly.type
_entity_poly.pdbx_seq_one_letter_code
_entity_poly.pdbx_strand_id
1 'polypeptide(L)' 'MVYNPKSSLYEIEEHGIVYGLPLELTRLLNDFSRGDTFVGGDPLIASWYKSLDKGNKKLVTRTGNIPEYKSDFYPDPEY' A
#
# COMPACT_ATOMS: atom_id res chain seq x y z
N MET A 1 11.81 -4.14 0.36
CA MET A 1 10.77 -4.99 0.96
C MET A 1 11.40 -5.84 2.03
N VAL A 2 10.91 -5.74 3.26
CA VAL A 2 11.39 -6.48 4.43
C VAL A 2 10.22 -7.23 5.03
N TYR A 3 10.38 -8.52 5.32
CA TYR A 3 9.32 -9.28 5.99
C TYR A 3 9.40 -9.06 7.50
N ASN A 4 8.29 -8.65 8.11
CA ASN A 4 8.17 -8.48 9.55
C ASN A 4 7.48 -9.70 10.18
N PRO A 5 8.23 -10.59 10.86
CA PRO A 5 7.67 -11.82 11.43
C PRO A 5 6.71 -11.57 12.60
N LYS A 6 6.71 -10.38 13.21
CA LYS A 6 5.79 -10.03 14.31
C LYS A 6 4.38 -9.72 13.81
N SER A 7 4.28 -9.01 12.69
CA SER A 7 2.99 -8.62 12.11
C SER A 7 2.56 -9.54 10.97
N SER A 8 3.44 -10.46 10.52
CA SER A 8 3.25 -11.26 9.30
C SER A 8 2.98 -10.42 8.04
N LEU A 9 3.50 -9.21 8.01
CA LEU A 9 3.37 -8.26 6.90
C LEU A 9 4.73 -8.01 6.26
N TYR A 10 4.71 -7.73 4.97
CA TYR A 10 5.84 -7.25 4.21
C TYR A 10 5.83 -5.73 4.18
N GLU A 11 6.87 -5.14 4.73
CA GLU A 11 7.06 -3.71 4.82
C GLU A 11 7.87 -3.24 3.61
N ILE A 12 7.34 -2.24 2.91
CA ILE A 12 8.03 -1.59 1.80
C ILE A 12 8.09 -0.10 2.11
N GLU A 13 9.31 0.41 2.26
CA GLU A 13 9.53 1.84 2.43
C GLU A 13 9.68 2.50 1.06
N GLU A 14 8.86 3.51 0.79
CA GLU A 14 8.91 4.29 -0.44
C GLU A 14 8.61 5.77 -0.09
N HIS A 15 9.54 6.67 -0.46
CA HIS A 15 9.43 8.11 -0.18
C HIS A 15 9.15 8.47 1.31
N GLY A 16 9.68 7.69 2.25
CA GLY A 16 9.48 7.92 3.69
C GLY A 16 8.12 7.43 4.23
N ILE A 17 7.39 6.64 3.43
CA ILE A 17 6.17 5.93 3.82
C ILE A 17 6.48 4.43 3.80
N VAL A 18 6.26 3.78 4.94
CA VAL A 18 6.34 2.33 5.10
C VAL A 18 4.96 1.73 4.87
N TYR A 19 4.85 0.92 3.83
CA TYR A 19 3.65 0.17 3.47
C TYR A 19 3.77 -1.26 3.98
N GLY A 20 2.96 -1.63 4.97
CA GLY A 20 2.81 -3.00 5.45
C GLY A 20 1.74 -3.75 4.63
N LEU A 21 2.14 -4.84 3.99
CA LEU A 21 1.33 -5.58 3.02
C LEU A 21 1.30 -7.07 3.38
N PRO A 22 0.15 -7.74 3.42
CA PRO A 22 0.11 -9.20 3.51
C PRO A 22 0.62 -9.83 2.21
N LEU A 23 1.02 -11.11 2.28
CA LEU A 23 1.58 -11.85 1.14
C LEU A 23 0.68 -11.77 -0.10
N GLU A 24 -0.64 -11.85 0.06
CA GLU A 24 -1.59 -11.79 -1.05
C GLU A 24 -1.52 -10.44 -1.79
N LEU A 25 -1.43 -9.33 -1.04
CA LEU A 25 -1.31 -8.01 -1.62
C LEU A 25 0.06 -7.77 -2.24
N THR A 26 1.13 -8.37 -1.71
CA THR A 26 2.45 -8.28 -2.36
C THR A 26 2.49 -8.97 -3.72
N ARG A 27 1.69 -10.03 -3.91
CA ARG A 27 1.52 -10.68 -5.22
C ARG A 27 0.79 -9.76 -6.20
N LEU A 28 -0.28 -9.10 -5.75
CA LEU A 28 -1.00 -8.11 -6.57
C LEU A 28 -0.12 -6.92 -6.93
N LEU A 29 0.70 -6.41 -6.00
CA LEU A 29 1.65 -5.35 -6.28
C LEU A 29 2.68 -5.77 -7.34
N ASN A 30 3.22 -6.98 -7.22
CA ASN A 30 4.17 -7.50 -8.20
C ASN A 30 3.54 -7.72 -9.58
N ASP A 31 2.28 -8.16 -9.63
CA ASP A 31 1.52 -8.28 -10.89
C ASP A 31 1.25 -6.91 -11.53
N PHE A 32 0.81 -5.94 -10.72
CA PHE A 32 0.61 -4.55 -11.14
C PHE A 32 1.89 -3.91 -11.67
N SER A 33 3.03 -4.12 -11.00
CA SER A 33 4.34 -3.65 -11.45
C SER A 33 4.81 -4.28 -12.76
N ARG A 34 4.28 -5.46 -13.12
CA ARG A 34 4.62 -6.14 -14.38
C ARG A 34 3.70 -5.74 -15.53
N GLY A 35 2.44 -5.41 -15.23
CA GLY A 35 1.45 -5.01 -16.23
C GLY A 35 1.50 -3.52 -16.58
N ASP A 36 1.85 -2.65 -15.62
CA ASP A 36 1.84 -1.21 -15.80
C ASP A 36 3.24 -0.69 -16.14
N THR A 37 3.42 -0.21 -17.38
CA THR A 37 4.63 0.53 -17.73
C THR A 37 4.55 1.86 -16.97
N PHE A 38 5.28 2.00 -15.88
CA PHE A 38 5.27 3.20 -15.05
C PHE A 38 5.77 4.42 -15.84
N VAL A 39 4.85 5.15 -16.47
CA VAL A 39 5.11 6.40 -17.22
C VAL A 39 4.63 7.58 -16.35
N GLY A 40 5.35 7.84 -15.27
CA GLY A 40 5.04 8.97 -14.39
C GLY A 40 5.86 8.88 -13.12
N GLY A 41 6.49 9.99 -12.72
CA GLY A 41 7.36 10.06 -11.54
C GLY A 41 6.64 9.90 -10.19
N ASP A 42 5.42 9.35 -10.18
CA ASP A 42 4.71 8.96 -8.97
C ASP A 42 5.30 7.65 -8.41
N PRO A 43 5.20 7.41 -7.10
CA PRO A 43 5.67 6.18 -6.48
C PRO A 43 4.83 4.96 -6.93
N LEU A 44 5.49 3.84 -7.26
CA LEU A 44 4.86 2.60 -7.74
C LEU A 44 3.76 2.11 -6.79
N ILE A 45 4.06 2.11 -5.50
CA ILE A 45 3.16 1.62 -4.46
C ILE A 45 2.02 2.60 -4.22
N ALA A 46 2.27 3.90 -4.37
CA ALA A 46 1.23 4.91 -4.21
C ALA A 46 0.13 4.79 -5.27
N SER A 47 0.49 4.61 -6.55
CA SER A 47 -0.52 4.42 -7.61
C SER A 47 -1.19 3.05 -7.51
N TRP A 48 -0.43 2.00 -7.21
CA TRP A 48 -1.00 0.67 -6.94
C TRP A 48 -2.03 0.73 -5.81
N TYR A 49 -1.68 1.36 -4.68
CA TYR A 49 -2.58 1.53 -3.53
C TYR A 49 -3.86 2.29 -3.92
N LYS A 50 -3.77 3.31 -4.78
CA LYS A 50 -4.96 4.01 -5.31
C LYS A 50 -5.85 3.09 -6.15
N SER A 51 -5.25 2.21 -6.94
CA SER A 51 -5.94 1.23 -7.80
C SER A 51 -6.62 0.09 -7.03
N LEU A 52 -6.26 -0.13 -5.76
CA LEU A 52 -6.89 -1.17 -4.95
C LEU A 52 -8.36 -0.87 -4.63
N ASP A 53 -9.16 -1.93 -4.57
CA ASP A 53 -10.51 -1.88 -4.02
C ASP A 53 -10.51 -1.56 -2.51
N LYS A 54 -11.63 -1.04 -1.98
CA LYS A 54 -11.79 -0.67 -0.57
C LYS A 54 -11.46 -1.82 0.39
N GLY A 55 -11.82 -3.06 0.04
CA GLY A 55 -11.51 -4.23 0.87
C GLY A 55 -10.00 -4.46 1.02
N ASN A 56 -9.26 -4.36 -0.08
CA ASN A 56 -7.80 -4.55 -0.09
C ASN A 56 -7.07 -3.37 0.54
N LYS A 57 -7.57 -2.13 0.40
CA LYS A 57 -6.98 -0.95 1.05
C LYS A 57 -6.94 -1.07 2.57
N LYS A 58 -7.96 -1.69 3.19
CA LYS A 58 -7.99 -1.92 4.65
C LYS A 58 -6.92 -2.89 5.14
N LEU A 59 -6.45 -3.79 4.28
CA LEU A 59 -5.42 -4.77 4.60
C LEU A 59 -3.99 -4.17 4.51
N VAL A 60 -3.86 -2.97 3.95
CA VAL A 60 -2.58 -2.27 3.81
C VAL A 60 -2.39 -1.33 5.01
N THR A 61 -1.29 -1.52 5.74
CA THR A 61 -0.85 -0.58 6.77
C THR A 61 0.05 0.47 6.12
N ARG A 62 -0.12 1.75 6.46
CA ARG A 62 0.77 2.84 6.01
C ARG A 62 1.30 3.56 7.25
N THR A 63 2.61 3.69 7.36
CA THR A 63 3.30 4.29 8.52
C THR A 63 4.40 5.21 8.03
N GLY A 64 4.46 6.48 8.45
CA GLY A 64 5.50 7.42 8.02
C GLY A 64 4.95 8.81 7.75
N ASN A 65 5.72 9.61 7.00
CA ASN A 65 5.30 10.95 6.59
C ASN A 65 4.33 10.85 5.40
N ILE A 66 3.13 10.35 5.68
CA ILE A 66 2.06 10.25 4.70
C ILE A 66 1.65 11.69 4.40
N PRO A 67 1.90 12.23 3.18
CA PRO A 67 1.35 13.53 2.85
C PRO A 67 -0.15 13.44 3.07
N GLU A 68 -0.73 14.38 3.82
CA GLU A 68 -2.17 14.58 3.97
C GLU A 68 -2.78 14.89 2.60
N TYR A 69 -2.77 13.92 1.69
CA TYR A 69 -3.75 13.83 0.63
C TYR A 69 -5.04 13.60 1.38
N LYS A 70 -5.76 14.70 1.64
CA LYS A 70 -7.09 14.77 2.26
C LYS A 70 -7.67 13.37 2.34
N SER A 71 -7.48 12.76 3.50
CA SER A 71 -8.05 11.47 3.82
C SER A 71 -9.51 11.55 3.39
N ASP A 72 -9.87 10.78 2.36
CA ASP A 72 -11.11 10.04 2.38
C ASP A 72 -11.01 9.20 3.66
N PHE A 73 -11.33 9.86 4.76
CA PHE A 73 -11.42 9.39 6.11
C PHE A 73 -12.49 8.31 6.02
N TYR A 74 -12.07 7.06 5.89
CA TYR A 74 -12.92 5.92 6.13
C TYR A 74 -12.72 5.55 7.60
N PRO A 75 -13.45 6.16 8.54
CA PRO A 75 -13.57 5.56 9.85
C PRO A 75 -14.14 4.17 9.60
N ASP A 76 -13.54 3.16 10.22
CA ASP A 76 -14.10 1.83 10.22
C ASP A 76 -15.57 1.90 10.64
N PRO A 77 -16.51 1.36 9.84
CA PRO A 77 -17.88 1.19 10.30
C PRO A 77 -17.88 0.01 11.27
N GLU A 78 -17.44 0.24 12.50
CA GLU A 78 -17.85 -0.58 13.63
C GLU A 78 -18.93 0.17 14.42
N TYR A 79 -20.07 -0.53 14.55
CA TYR A 79 -21.34 -0.22 15.24
C TYR A 79 -22.43 0.56 14.51
#